data_AF-A0AAP4C2M6-F1
#
_entry.id   AF-A0AAP4C2M6-F1
#
_cell.length_a   1.000
_cell.length_b   1.000
_cell.length_c   1.000
_cell.angle_alpha   90.00
_cell.angle_beta   90.00
_cell.angle_gamma   90.00
#
_symmetry.space_group_name_H-M   'P 1'
#
loop_
_entity.id
_entity.type
_entity.pdbx_description
1 polymer ?
#
loop_
_entity_poly.entity_id
_entity_poly.type
_entity_poly.pdbx_seq_one_letter_code
_entity_poly.pdbx_strand_id
1 'polypeptide(L)'
;MNTENEDPIRTAHQWLEEAARLLNLEPHEATALTRELLDLTKDVAHTQSRPAAPLTAFVVGLASASTAEAKVNIETLKEALK
;
A
#
# COMPACT_ATOMS: atom_id res chain seq x y z
N MET A 1 -13.10 -30.87 -2.41
CA MET A 1 -13.41 -29.45 -2.62
C MET A 1 -12.08 -28.76 -2.88
N ASN A 2 -11.81 -28.33 -4.11
CA ASN A 2 -10.54 -27.72 -4.50
C ASN A 2 -10.41 -26.34 -3.84
N THR A 3 -9.53 -26.23 -2.86
CA THR A 3 -9.07 -24.98 -2.26
C THR A 3 -7.73 -24.61 -2.87
N GLU A 4 -7.69 -24.38 -4.19
CA GLU A 4 -6.46 -23.95 -4.87
C GLU A 4 -6.83 -22.83 -5.84
N ASN A 5 -6.28 -21.64 -5.58
CA ASN A 5 -6.53 -20.33 -6.20
C ASN A 5 -7.59 -19.45 -5.53
N GLU A 6 -7.39 -19.16 -4.24
CA GLU A 6 -7.73 -17.81 -3.78
C GLU A 6 -6.63 -16.87 -4.29
N ASP A 7 -7.01 -15.96 -5.19
CA ASP A 7 -6.13 -14.95 -5.77
C ASP A 7 -5.38 -14.22 -4.63
N PRO A 8 -4.03 -14.21 -4.59
CA PRO A 8 -3.26 -13.59 -3.50
C PRO A 8 -3.63 -12.12 -3.25
N ILE A 9 -4.11 -11.44 -4.29
CA ILE A 9 -4.60 -10.05 -4.20
C ILE A 9 -5.94 -10.00 -3.47
N ARG A 10 -6.84 -10.97 -3.69
CA ARG A 10 -8.13 -11.05 -3.01
C ARG A 10 -7.95 -11.31 -1.52
N THR A 11 -7.01 -12.18 -1.15
CA THR A 11 -6.69 -12.46 0.26
C THR A 11 -6.02 -11.25 0.94
N ALA A 12 -5.14 -10.53 0.23
CA ALA A 12 -4.56 -9.30 0.72
C ALA A 12 -5.61 -8.19 0.93
N HIS A 13 -6.54 -8.01 -0.02
CA HIS A 13 -7.61 -7.01 0.10
C HIS A 13 -8.55 -7.32 1.28
N GLN A 14 -8.95 -8.59 1.43
CA GLN A 14 -9.76 -9.04 2.57
C GLN A 14 -9.06 -8.80 3.92
N TRP A 15 -7.76 -9.11 3.99
CA TRP A 15 -6.98 -8.83 5.19
C TRP A 15 -6.86 -7.33 5.47
N LEU A 16 -6.62 -6.50 4.45
CA LEU A 16 -6.53 -5.04 4.61
C LEU A 16 -7.83 -4.42 5.12
N GLU A 17 -8.98 -4.88 4.61
CA GLU A 17 -10.28 -4.44 5.14
C GLU A 17 -10.48 -4.83 6.60
N GLU A 18 -10.06 -6.04 6.97
CA GLU A 18 -10.16 -6.50 8.37
C GLU A 18 -9.22 -5.73 9.29
N ALA A 19 -7.97 -5.55 8.87
CA ALA A 19 -7.00 -4.73 9.59
C ALA A 19 -7.49 -3.28 9.75
N ALA A 20 -8.12 -2.70 8.73
CA ALA A 20 -8.72 -1.38 8.80
C ALA A 20 -9.80 -1.33 9.88
N ARG A 21 -10.73 -2.30 9.90
CA ARG A 21 -11.75 -2.39 10.95
C ARG A 21 -11.15 -2.50 12.35
N LEU A 22 -10.14 -3.34 12.53
CA LEU A 22 -9.45 -3.50 13.83
C LEU A 22 -8.78 -2.21 14.31
N LEU A 23 -8.37 -1.33 13.39
CA LEU A 23 -7.75 -0.05 13.67
C LEU A 23 -8.74 1.13 13.66
N ASN A 24 -10.05 0.86 13.54
CA ASN A 24 -11.10 1.88 13.43
C ASN A 24 -10.93 2.82 12.22
N LEU A 25 -10.47 2.27 11.10
CA LEU A 25 -10.38 2.95 9.82
C LEU A 25 -11.50 2.50 8.89
N GLU A 26 -11.89 3.39 7.98
CA GLU A 26 -12.83 3.08 6.91
C GLU A 26 -12.18 2.09 5.90
N PRO A 27 -12.75 0.89 5.69
CA PRO A 27 -12.12 -0.13 4.84
C PRO A 27 -11.88 0.34 3.41
N HIS A 28 -12.78 1.16 2.88
CA HIS A 28 -12.68 1.70 1.53
C HIS A 28 -11.50 2.67 1.38
N GLU A 29 -11.15 3.43 2.43
CA GLU A 29 -9.98 4.32 2.42
C GLU A 29 -8.69 3.51 2.55
N ALA A 30 -8.70 2.47 3.40
CA ALA A 30 -7.54 1.62 3.63
C ALA A 30 -7.10 0.83 2.38
N THR A 31 -8.02 0.51 1.48
CA THR A 31 -7.71 -0.21 0.23
C THR A 31 -7.60 0.71 -1.00
N ALA A 32 -7.97 2.00 -0.88
CA ALA A 32 -8.06 2.95 -1.99
C ALA A 32 -6.76 3.10 -2.81
N LEU A 33 -5.60 3.00 -2.16
CA LEU A 33 -4.28 3.22 -2.77
C LEU A 33 -3.43 1.94 -2.89
N THR A 34 -4.07 0.77 -2.81
CA THR A 34 -3.36 -0.52 -2.81
C THR A 34 -2.43 -0.65 -4.02
N ARG A 35 -2.93 -0.32 -5.22
CA ARG A 35 -2.14 -0.45 -6.45
C ARG A 35 -0.97 0.52 -6.48
N GLU A 36 -1.23 1.79 -6.18
CA GLU A 36 -0.22 2.85 -6.18
C GLU A 36 0.92 2.59 -5.18
N LEU A 37 0.59 2.09 -3.99
CA LEU A 37 1.58 1.69 -2.98
C LEU A 37 2.36 0.45 -3.41
N LEU A 38 1.71 -0.57 -3.99
CA LEU A 38 2.41 -1.75 -4.48
C LEU A 38 3.38 -1.42 -5.63
N ASP A 39 2.99 -0.52 -6.53
CA ASP A 39 3.86 -0.03 -7.60
C ASP A 39 5.07 0.74 -7.02
N LEU A 40 4.84 1.68 -6.10
CA LEU A 40 5.92 2.43 -5.44
C LEU A 40 6.89 1.50 -4.69
N THR A 41 6.36 0.57 -3.90
CA THR A 41 7.19 -0.35 -3.11
C THR A 41 7.98 -1.33 -3.98
N LYS A 42 7.43 -1.75 -5.13
CA LYS A 42 8.16 -2.51 -6.15
C LYS A 42 9.35 -1.71 -6.69
N ASP A 43 9.15 -0.44 -7.05
CA ASP A 43 10.23 0.39 -7.59
C ASP A 43 11.33 0.65 -6.55
N VAL A 44 10.96 0.95 -5.30
CA VAL A 44 11.90 1.10 -4.18
C VAL A 44 12.68 -0.19 -3.92
N ALA A 45 12.01 -1.35 -3.96
CA ALA A 45 12.66 -2.64 -3.73
C ALA A 45 13.73 -2.95 -4.78
N HIS A 46 13.51 -2.52 -6.03
CA HIS A 46 14.45 -2.72 -7.13
C HIS A 46 15.60 -1.71 -7.16
N THR A 47 15.34 -0.46 -6.79
CA THR A 47 16.31 0.64 -6.95
C THR A 47 17.09 0.97 -5.68
N GLN A 48 16.43 0.97 -4.52
CA GLN A 48 17.03 1.37 -3.25
C GLN A 48 17.42 0.15 -2.43
N SER A 49 16.43 -0.56 -1.88
CA SER A 49 16.62 -1.84 -1.18
C SER A 49 15.28 -2.50 -0.85
N ARG A 50 15.29 -3.84 -0.74
CA ARG A 50 14.09 -4.60 -0.34
C ARG A 50 13.53 -4.19 1.04
N PRO A 51 14.34 -3.92 2.08
CA PRO A 51 13.82 -3.41 3.36
C PRO A 51 13.23 -2.01 3.28
N ALA A 52 13.69 -1.15 2.36
CA ALA A 52 13.14 0.19 2.21
C ALA A 52 11.70 0.19 1.69
N ALA A 53 11.30 -0.82 0.92
CA ALA A 53 9.95 -0.91 0.34
C ALA A 53 8.81 -0.78 1.38
N PRO A 54 8.69 -1.64 2.41
CA PRO A 54 7.64 -1.48 3.43
C PRO A 54 7.81 -0.20 4.26
N LEU A 55 9.03 0.26 4.49
CA LEU A 55 9.31 1.49 5.24
C LEU A 55 8.84 2.74 4.47
N THR A 56 8.96 2.75 3.15
CA THR A 56 8.43 3.82 2.31
C THR A 56 6.92 3.91 2.40
N ALA A 57 6.20 2.78 2.35
CA ALA A 57 4.74 2.78 2.52
C ALA A 57 4.32 3.31 3.90
N PHE A 58 5.06 2.95 4.95
CA PHE A 58 4.84 3.49 6.30
C PHE A 58 5.06 5.01 6.37
N VAL A 59 6.14 5.53 5.76
CA VAL A 59 6.43 6.97 5.72
C VAL A 59 5.35 7.73 4.94
N VAL A 60 4.87 7.19 3.82
CA VAL A 60 3.72 7.77 3.09
C VAL A 60 2.51 7.89 4.01
N GLY A 61 2.17 6.82 4.75
CA GLY A 61 1.08 6.86 5.72
C GLY A 61 1.27 7.90 6.82
N LEU A 62 2.48 7.98 7.40
CA LEU A 62 2.81 8.99 8.42
C LEU A 62 2.73 10.43 7.92
N ALA A 63 3.05 10.66 6.65
CA ALA A 63 3.07 11.99 6.04
C ALA A 63 1.70 12.43 5.50
N SER A 64 0.63 11.65 5.72
CA SER A 64 -0.66 11.89 5.08
C SER A 64 -1.79 11.95 6.11
N ALA A 65 -2.64 12.99 6.01
CA ALA A 65 -3.88 13.09 6.76
C ALA A 65 -5.09 12.52 5.99
N SER A 66 -4.93 12.22 4.71
CA SER A 66 -5.98 11.68 3.84
C SER A 66 -5.42 10.84 2.70
N THR A 67 -6.28 10.05 2.05
CA THR A 67 -5.92 9.31 0.82
C THR A 67 -5.52 10.23 -0.34
N ALA A 68 -6.10 11.43 -0.42
CA ALA A 68 -5.71 12.42 -1.43
C ALA A 68 -4.27 12.92 -1.22
N GLU A 69 -3.90 13.22 0.02
CA GLU A 69 -2.54 13.62 0.37
C GLU A 69 -1.54 12.47 0.21
N ALA A 70 -1.92 11.25 0.62
CA ALA A 70 -1.12 10.05 0.39
C ALA A 70 -0.83 9.83 -1.09
N LYS A 71 -1.79 10.08 -1.97
CA LYS A 71 -1.58 10.02 -3.42
C LYS A 71 -0.56 11.05 -3.91
N VAL A 72 -0.60 12.29 -3.41
CA VAL A 72 0.40 13.33 -3.74
C VAL A 72 1.79 12.92 -3.25
N ASN A 73 1.89 12.38 -2.03
CA ASN A 73 3.15 11.89 -1.46
C ASN A 73 3.73 10.70 -2.26
N ILE A 74 2.89 9.77 -2.71
CA ILE A 74 3.30 8.66 -3.58
C ILE A 74 3.91 9.18 -4.89
N GLU A 75 3.24 10.13 -5.55
CA GLU A 75 3.75 10.66 -6.82
C GLU A 75 5.05 11.46 -6.63
N THR A 76 5.17 12.22 -5.53
CA THR A 76 6.42 12.90 -5.17
C THR A 76 7.58 11.92 -5.04
N LEU A 77 7.37 10.78 -4.37
CA LEU A 77 8.40 9.75 -4.20
C LEU A 77 8.70 9.02 -5.51
N LYS A 78 7.70 8.75 -6.34
CA LYS A 78 7.92 8.17 -7.67
C LYS A 78 8.78 9.06 -8.56
N GLU A 79 8.58 10.38 -8.51
CA GLU A 79 9.42 11.33 -9.25
C GLU A 79 10.88 11.32 -8.77
N ALA A 80 11.11 11.15 -7.47
CA ALA A 80 12.47 11.05 -6.91
C ALA A 80 13.19 9.73 -7.23
N LEU A 81 12.46 8.69 -7.68
CA LEU A 81 13.01 7.39 -8.07
C LEU A 81 13.32 7.28 -9.58
N LYS A 82 12.91 8.27 -10.38
CA LYS A 82 13.28 8.39 -11.80
C LYS A 82 14.73 8.82 -11.96
#